data_AF-A0A2T0XZP4-F1
#
_entry.id   AF-A0A2T0XZP4-F1
#
_cell.length_a   1.000
_cell.length_b   1.000
_cell.length_c   1.000
_cell.angle_alpha   90.00
_cell.angle_beta   90.00
_cell.angle_gamma   90.00
#
_symmetry.space_group_name_H-M   'P 1'
#
loop_
_entity.id
_entity.type
_entity.pdbx_description
1 polymer ?
#
loop_
_entity_poly.entity_id
_entity_poly.type
_entity_poly.pdbx_seq_one_letter_code
_entity_poly.pdbx_strand_id
1 'polypeptide(L)'
;MSDVAHHRSPFAGVPTRDIVRDVVGAVALLVALPLPWDATLRGSDLLWVVLTTVVALLTVAAPYAQRAGLVPEGWARVATPRARLVGLAPYALVALLYVVLDLLAVGDGGIGAGLALGMSGAVLAAALPTTRGMVASSVLVAVVAVATPLTTAVAGLPWPVVVGAILAALLVIGILWLTAGAFLRRHDDAAGMVLLAVGGAVALELALLGGGAQHGWVESLHADRYGLLLLPVVAAFAVPAVLERASTWVGEPAEVGAARWVRVAVRALDLVIVVAAFVALVAVVRLVAAATADLPGFGFGVEPVLRLIVGVLVIVMAFLARRALVRDARTAHATAVGAACVIVVLGLVILVARAGVGTRSHVEELLLALALPGVVLVALLVPPSVRALVGSGSTTATTPAGGTPTGGWPAADPSTSPVSVGQVAAPTQRPAGAQEPAYQQETYEQETYQRPSSAQPVDDRAAVEETAVQQPVVAPAAEAGSRWRGTWAAGTDATQQMAPVEAAPAAADDRPAQRPDQTQVLQPVADVPGSRWTPEQALDPTTPLADLAQIVQEAPHLRPHVAANPSTYPALLDWLGALGDPAVDAALRTRR
;
A
#
# COMPACT_ATOMS: atom_id res chain seq x y z
N MET A 1 -29.94 -40.16 -38.83
CA MET A 1 -29.27 -40.28 -37.53
C MET A 1 -28.43 -39.03 -37.35
N SER A 2 -29.00 -38.06 -36.64
CA SER A 2 -28.40 -36.75 -36.38
C SER A 2 -27.29 -36.94 -35.37
N ASP A 3 -26.04 -36.86 -35.84
CA ASP A 3 -24.86 -36.88 -34.99
C ASP A 3 -24.82 -35.54 -34.25
N VAL A 4 -25.50 -35.50 -33.09
CA VAL A 4 -25.43 -34.35 -32.19
C VAL A 4 -24.00 -34.32 -31.68
N ALA A 5 -23.18 -33.46 -32.29
CA ALA A 5 -21.85 -33.15 -31.81
C ALA A 5 -21.96 -32.70 -30.34
N HIS A 6 -21.78 -33.64 -29.41
CA HIS A 6 -21.66 -33.35 -28.00
C HIS A 6 -20.49 -32.37 -27.86
N HIS A 7 -20.82 -31.10 -27.62
CA HIS A 7 -19.82 -30.10 -27.26
C HIS A 7 -19.09 -30.62 -26.02
N ARG A 8 -17.85 -31.09 -26.19
CA ARG A 8 -17.00 -31.49 -25.08
C ARG A 8 -16.73 -30.23 -24.27
N SER A 9 -17.29 -30.19 -23.06
CA SER A 9 -17.05 -29.08 -22.16
C SER A 9 -15.55 -29.06 -21.79
N PRO A 10 -14.82 -27.95 -22.04
CA PRO A 10 -13.40 -27.85 -21.71
C PRO A 10 -13.09 -28.01 -20.22
N PHE A 11 -14.10 -27.81 -19.38
CA PHE A 11 -13.99 -27.83 -17.92
C PHE A 11 -14.49 -29.14 -17.29
N ALA A 12 -15.02 -30.06 -18.08
CA ALA A 12 -15.53 -31.33 -17.57
C ALA A 12 -14.42 -32.12 -16.85
N GLY A 13 -14.69 -32.48 -15.59
CA GLY A 13 -13.77 -33.27 -14.75
C GLY A 13 -12.58 -32.48 -14.17
N VAL A 14 -12.55 -31.14 -14.29
CA VAL A 14 -11.54 -30.30 -13.64
C VAL A 14 -12.09 -29.76 -12.32
N PRO A 15 -11.36 -29.90 -11.19
CA PRO A 15 -11.79 -29.32 -9.92
C PRO A 15 -11.94 -27.80 -10.01
N THR A 16 -13.02 -27.24 -9.46
CA THR A 16 -13.29 -25.78 -9.49
C THR A 16 -12.12 -24.96 -8.95
N ARG A 17 -11.45 -25.45 -7.90
CA ARG A 17 -10.26 -24.80 -7.32
C ARG A 17 -9.13 -24.61 -8.33
N ASP A 18 -8.93 -25.56 -9.24
CA ASP A 18 -7.85 -25.52 -10.22
C ASP A 18 -8.17 -24.52 -11.32
N ILE A 19 -9.44 -24.45 -11.73
CA ILE A 19 -9.95 -23.43 -12.66
C ILE A 19 -9.76 -22.03 -12.06
N VAL A 20 -10.22 -21.82 -10.81
CA VAL A 20 -10.09 -20.52 -10.13
C VAL A 20 -8.63 -20.12 -10.00
N ARG A 21 -7.74 -21.03 -9.59
CA ARG A 21 -6.30 -20.77 -9.49
C ARG A 21 -5.71 -20.35 -10.84
N ASP A 22 -6.05 -21.06 -11.90
CA ASP A 22 -5.52 -20.80 -13.24
C ASP A 22 -6.04 -19.47 -13.80
N VAL A 23 -7.32 -19.14 -13.55
CA VAL A 23 -7.91 -17.83 -13.91
C VAL A 23 -7.25 -16.70 -13.12
N VAL A 24 -7.11 -16.84 -11.80
CA VAL A 24 -6.44 -15.82 -10.96
C VAL A 24 -4.99 -15.64 -11.40
N GLY A 25 -4.27 -16.72 -11.70
CA GLY A 25 -2.91 -16.66 -12.23
C GLY A 25 -2.82 -15.92 -13.58
N ALA A 26 -3.74 -16.21 -14.49
CA ALA A 26 -3.81 -15.53 -15.79
C ALA A 26 -4.18 -14.03 -15.67
N VAL A 27 -5.12 -13.70 -14.79
CA VAL A 27 -5.50 -12.30 -14.51
C VAL A 27 -4.32 -11.54 -13.91
N ALA A 28 -3.61 -12.13 -12.94
CA ALA A 28 -2.41 -11.51 -12.35
C ALA A 28 -1.32 -11.24 -13.41
N LEU A 29 -1.09 -12.17 -14.34
CA LEU A 29 -0.16 -11.99 -15.46
C LEU A 29 -0.57 -10.85 -16.41
N LEU A 30 -1.87 -10.71 -16.70
CA LEU A 30 -2.38 -9.64 -17.56
C LEU A 30 -2.35 -8.27 -16.88
N VAL A 31 -2.76 -8.21 -15.61
CA VAL A 31 -2.76 -6.98 -14.81
C VAL A 31 -1.33 -6.51 -14.51
N ALA A 32 -0.34 -7.41 -14.50
CA ALA A 32 1.06 -7.06 -14.37
C ALA A 32 1.62 -6.21 -15.53
N LEU A 33 1.07 -6.32 -16.74
CA LEU A 33 1.56 -5.59 -17.92
C LEU A 33 1.49 -4.07 -17.77
N PRO A 34 0.34 -3.45 -17.45
CA PRO A 34 0.26 -2.00 -17.30
C PRO A 34 0.95 -1.45 -16.03
N LEU A 35 1.42 -2.32 -15.13
CA LEU A 35 2.04 -1.93 -13.86
C LEU A 35 3.56 -1.72 -14.01
N PRO A 36 4.18 -0.94 -13.10
CA PRO A 36 5.63 -0.77 -13.05
C PRO A 36 6.33 -2.12 -12.95
N TRP A 37 7.28 -2.36 -13.85
CA TRP A 37 8.13 -3.54 -13.81
C TRP A 37 9.40 -3.27 -13.00
N ASP A 38 10.00 -2.10 -13.23
CA ASP A 38 11.12 -1.51 -12.48
C ASP A 38 10.81 -0.03 -12.16
N ALA A 39 11.82 0.75 -11.77
CA ALA A 39 11.68 2.16 -11.45
C ALA A 39 11.25 3.04 -12.64
N THR A 40 11.47 2.63 -13.89
CA THR A 40 11.34 3.49 -15.07
C THR A 40 10.33 3.00 -16.10
N LEU A 41 10.17 1.69 -16.25
CA LEU A 41 9.41 1.03 -17.31
C LEU A 41 8.26 0.19 -16.75
N ARG A 42 7.14 0.18 -17.49
CA ARG A 42 6.02 -0.72 -17.24
C ARG A 42 6.27 -2.06 -17.90
N GLY A 43 5.57 -3.10 -17.46
CA GLY A 43 5.63 -4.42 -18.10
C GLY A 43 5.26 -4.39 -19.59
N SER A 44 4.36 -3.48 -19.99
CA SER A 44 3.93 -3.27 -21.38
C SER A 44 5.00 -2.66 -22.28
N ASP A 45 5.96 -1.95 -21.69
CA ASP A 45 7.00 -1.23 -22.43
C ASP A 45 8.16 -2.18 -22.79
N LEU A 46 8.20 -3.35 -22.16
CA LEU A 46 9.24 -4.35 -22.29
C LEU A 46 8.80 -5.50 -23.19
N LEU A 47 9.31 -5.53 -24.43
CA LEU A 47 8.95 -6.56 -25.42
C LEU A 47 9.13 -7.99 -24.89
N TRP A 48 10.22 -8.27 -24.16
CA TRP A 48 10.46 -9.59 -23.59
C TRP A 48 9.47 -9.96 -22.48
N VAL A 49 8.99 -9.00 -21.68
CA VAL A 49 7.96 -9.23 -20.67
C VAL A 49 6.63 -9.56 -21.36
N VAL A 50 6.25 -8.81 -22.39
CA VAL A 50 5.04 -9.09 -23.17
C VAL A 50 5.10 -10.47 -23.81
N LEU A 51 6.21 -10.81 -24.48
CA LEU A 51 6.37 -12.11 -25.14
C LEU A 51 6.32 -13.28 -24.15
N THR A 52 7.05 -13.17 -23.03
CA THR A 52 7.03 -14.23 -22.01
C THR A 52 5.67 -14.34 -21.31
N THR A 53 4.93 -13.24 -21.16
CA THR A 53 3.55 -13.24 -20.66
C THR A 53 2.61 -13.97 -21.62
N VAL A 54 2.71 -13.72 -22.93
CA VAL A 54 1.91 -14.43 -23.95
C VAL A 54 2.20 -15.94 -23.90
N VAL A 55 3.47 -16.33 -23.83
CA VAL A 55 3.85 -17.75 -23.70
C VAL A 55 3.28 -18.34 -22.41
N ALA A 56 3.35 -17.63 -21.29
CA ALA A 56 2.76 -18.07 -20.02
C ALA A 56 1.24 -18.27 -20.12
N LEU A 57 0.52 -17.33 -20.74
CA LEU A 57 -0.93 -17.42 -20.93
C LEU A 57 -1.33 -18.57 -21.85
N LEU A 58 -0.62 -18.76 -22.96
CA LEU A 58 -0.83 -19.91 -23.86
C LEU A 58 -0.58 -21.23 -23.12
N THR A 59 0.43 -21.26 -22.26
CA THR A 59 0.77 -22.42 -21.44
C THR A 59 -0.33 -22.74 -20.42
N VAL A 60 -0.92 -21.73 -19.79
CA VAL A 60 -2.06 -21.89 -18.87
C VAL A 60 -3.33 -22.32 -19.61
N ALA A 61 -3.56 -21.82 -20.82
CA ALA A 61 -4.72 -22.15 -21.63
C ALA A 61 -4.64 -23.53 -22.30
N ALA A 62 -3.43 -24.06 -22.55
CA ALA A 62 -3.20 -25.28 -23.33
C ALA A 62 -4.01 -26.51 -22.85
N PRO A 63 -4.11 -26.83 -21.54
CA PRO A 63 -4.89 -27.97 -21.07
C PRO A 63 -6.39 -27.83 -21.38
N TYR A 64 -6.93 -26.60 -21.34
CA TYR A 64 -8.33 -26.32 -21.63
C TYR A 64 -8.61 -26.36 -23.12
N ALA A 65 -7.69 -25.82 -23.94
CA ALA A 65 -7.79 -25.88 -25.41
C ALA A 65 -7.74 -27.33 -25.92
N GLN A 66 -6.91 -28.17 -25.31
CA GLN A 66 -6.88 -29.60 -25.62
C GLN A 66 -8.20 -30.29 -25.24
N ARG A 67 -8.76 -30.00 -24.06
CA ARG A 67 -10.06 -30.58 -23.61
C ARG A 67 -11.23 -30.14 -24.49
N ALA A 68 -11.19 -28.91 -25.01
CA ALA A 68 -12.15 -28.40 -25.99
C ALA A 68 -12.02 -29.04 -27.39
N GLY A 69 -10.93 -29.78 -27.65
CA GLY A 69 -10.65 -30.35 -28.98
C GLY A 69 -10.14 -29.32 -29.99
N LEU A 70 -9.66 -28.16 -29.55
CA LEU A 70 -9.12 -27.10 -30.42
C LEU A 70 -7.69 -27.40 -30.92
N VAL A 71 -7.04 -28.42 -30.33
CA VAL A 71 -5.63 -28.72 -30.55
C VAL A 71 -5.49 -30.19 -31.00
N PRO A 72 -4.70 -30.49 -32.06
CA PRO A 72 -4.51 -31.85 -32.55
C PRO A 72 -3.83 -32.78 -31.52
N GLU A 73 -4.12 -34.09 -31.59
CA GLU A 73 -3.68 -35.08 -30.58
C GLU A 73 -2.15 -35.15 -30.40
N GLY A 74 -1.37 -34.85 -31.44
CA GLY A 74 0.10 -34.81 -31.37
C GLY A 74 0.66 -33.75 -30.41
N TRP A 75 -0.15 -32.78 -30.01
CA TRP A 75 0.21 -31.68 -29.10
C TRP A 75 -0.22 -31.96 -27.64
N ALA A 76 -0.72 -33.16 -27.34
CA ALA A 76 -1.08 -33.56 -25.98
C ALA A 76 0.06 -33.40 -24.97
N ARG A 77 1.32 -33.46 -25.43
CA ARG A 77 2.51 -33.23 -24.60
C ARG A 77 2.56 -31.82 -24.00
N VAL A 78 1.99 -30.82 -24.67
CA VAL A 78 1.98 -29.41 -24.25
C VAL A 78 1.04 -29.17 -23.07
N ALA A 79 0.02 -30.01 -22.90
CA ALA A 79 -0.93 -29.93 -21.78
C ALA A 79 -0.46 -30.67 -20.52
N THR A 80 0.75 -31.23 -20.51
CA THR A 80 1.29 -31.95 -19.35
C THR A 80 1.74 -30.98 -18.25
N PRO A 81 1.71 -31.38 -16.96
CA PRO A 81 2.24 -30.56 -15.87
C PRO A 81 3.70 -30.15 -16.06
N ARG A 82 4.51 -31.01 -16.70
CA ARG A 82 5.91 -30.70 -17.03
C ARG A 82 6.03 -29.64 -18.11
N ALA A 83 5.25 -29.74 -19.18
CA ALA A 83 5.22 -28.71 -20.23
C ALA A 83 4.73 -27.37 -19.67
N ARG A 84 3.81 -27.40 -18.68
CA ARG A 84 3.38 -26.20 -17.96
C ARG A 84 4.53 -25.47 -17.27
N LEU A 85 5.40 -26.20 -16.58
CA LEU A 85 6.58 -25.61 -15.94
C LEU A 85 7.57 -25.05 -16.96
N VAL A 86 7.79 -25.77 -18.07
CA VAL A 86 8.68 -25.32 -19.14
C VAL A 86 8.16 -24.04 -19.80
N GLY A 87 6.85 -23.95 -20.05
CA GLY A 87 6.25 -22.76 -20.66
C GLY A 87 6.20 -21.53 -19.74
N LEU A 88 6.16 -21.73 -18.42
CA LEU A 88 6.24 -20.64 -17.43
C LEU A 88 7.69 -20.22 -17.09
N ALA A 89 8.67 -21.07 -17.38
CA ALA A 89 10.08 -20.82 -17.05
C ALA A 89 10.65 -19.52 -17.66
N PRO A 90 10.36 -19.14 -18.92
CA PRO A 90 10.86 -17.89 -19.49
C PRO A 90 10.41 -16.65 -18.70
N TYR A 91 9.15 -16.62 -18.29
CA TYR A 91 8.60 -15.52 -17.49
C TYR A 91 9.28 -15.45 -16.12
N ALA A 92 9.40 -16.59 -15.44
CA ALA A 92 10.07 -16.68 -14.14
C ALA A 92 11.55 -16.28 -14.23
N LEU A 93 12.24 -16.64 -15.32
CA LEU A 93 13.64 -16.28 -15.56
C LEU A 93 13.81 -14.78 -15.77
N VAL A 94 12.93 -14.14 -16.54
CA VAL A 94 12.94 -12.68 -16.72
C VAL A 94 12.68 -11.97 -15.39
N ALA A 95 11.68 -12.39 -14.62
CA ALA A 95 11.42 -11.81 -13.30
C ALA A 95 12.62 -11.98 -12.35
N LEU A 96 13.24 -13.17 -12.32
CA LEU A 96 14.43 -13.43 -11.50
C LEU A 96 15.64 -12.59 -11.96
N LEU A 97 15.81 -12.38 -13.27
CA LEU A 97 16.87 -11.54 -13.80
C LEU A 97 16.78 -10.11 -13.25
N TYR A 98 15.58 -9.53 -13.22
CA TYR A 98 15.38 -8.18 -12.65
C TYR A 98 15.63 -8.12 -11.14
N VAL A 99 15.24 -9.16 -10.40
CA VAL A 99 15.62 -9.29 -8.97
C VAL A 99 17.14 -9.30 -8.81
N VAL A 100 17.86 -10.01 -9.68
CA VAL A 100 19.34 -10.07 -9.66
C VAL A 100 19.97 -8.75 -10.10
N LEU A 101 19.40 -8.05 -11.09
CA LEU A 101 19.89 -6.74 -11.51
C LEU A 101 19.75 -5.70 -10.41
N ASP A 102 18.62 -5.70 -9.68
CA ASP A 102 18.45 -4.86 -8.49
C ASP A 102 19.47 -5.20 -7.40
N LEU A 103 19.74 -6.50 -7.16
CA LEU A 103 20.76 -6.94 -6.20
C LEU A 103 22.18 -6.47 -6.58
N LEU A 104 22.48 -6.38 -7.88
CA LEU A 104 23.78 -5.95 -8.40
C LEU A 104 23.90 -4.44 -8.59
N ALA A 105 22.88 -3.66 -8.23
CA ALA A 105 22.80 -2.21 -8.46
C ALA A 105 23.02 -1.83 -9.94
N VAL A 106 22.51 -2.63 -10.88
CA VAL A 106 22.68 -2.40 -12.32
C VAL A 106 21.43 -1.74 -12.91
N GLY A 107 21.61 -0.59 -13.54
CA GLY A 107 20.54 0.18 -14.19
C GLY A 107 19.75 1.04 -13.21
N ASP A 108 18.53 1.45 -13.60
CA ASP A 108 17.66 2.31 -12.77
C ASP A 108 17.09 1.58 -11.54
N GLY A 109 17.26 0.26 -11.47
CA GLY A 109 17.03 -0.57 -10.28
C GLY A 109 15.57 -0.74 -9.86
N GLY A 110 15.37 -1.57 -8.84
CA GLY A 110 14.08 -1.79 -8.19
C GLY A 110 13.19 -2.87 -8.81
N ILE A 111 12.28 -3.36 -7.97
CA ILE A 111 11.22 -4.30 -8.31
C ILE A 111 9.89 -3.58 -8.21
N GLY A 112 9.19 -3.49 -9.33
CA GLY A 112 7.87 -2.90 -9.38
C GLY A 112 6.73 -3.86 -9.03
N ALA A 113 5.56 -3.28 -8.76
CA ALA A 113 4.32 -3.99 -8.49
C ALA A 113 3.93 -4.99 -9.58
N GLY A 114 4.21 -4.68 -10.86
CA GLY A 114 3.94 -5.55 -12.00
C GLY A 114 4.77 -6.82 -11.97
N LEU A 115 6.07 -6.72 -11.68
CA LEU A 115 6.96 -7.88 -11.53
C LEU A 115 6.47 -8.78 -10.40
N ALA A 116 6.21 -8.21 -9.23
CA ALA A 116 5.73 -8.96 -8.06
C ALA A 116 4.39 -9.67 -8.30
N LEU A 117 3.40 -8.96 -8.84
CA LEU A 117 2.07 -9.50 -9.13
C LEU A 117 2.15 -10.60 -10.19
N GLY A 118 2.90 -10.35 -11.26
CA GLY A 118 3.07 -11.28 -12.36
C GLY A 118 3.84 -12.54 -11.96
N MET A 119 4.89 -12.41 -11.14
CA MET A 119 5.60 -13.56 -10.57
C MET A 119 4.69 -14.40 -9.68
N SER A 120 3.81 -13.76 -8.90
CA SER A 120 2.80 -14.45 -8.09
C SER A 120 1.81 -15.21 -8.98
N GLY A 121 1.35 -14.60 -10.07
CA GLY A 121 0.51 -15.25 -11.07
C GLY A 121 1.17 -16.46 -11.73
N ALA A 122 2.45 -16.34 -12.11
CA ALA A 122 3.24 -17.44 -12.66
C ALA A 122 3.42 -18.59 -11.67
N VAL A 123 3.68 -18.30 -10.39
CA VAL A 123 3.80 -19.32 -9.33
C VAL A 123 2.47 -20.03 -9.06
N LEU A 124 1.37 -19.26 -8.98
CA LEU A 124 0.01 -19.82 -8.85
C LEU A 124 -0.30 -20.74 -10.01
N ALA A 125 -0.01 -20.29 -11.24
CA ALA A 125 -0.17 -21.10 -12.43
C ALA A 125 0.76 -22.33 -12.41
N ALA A 126 2.00 -22.24 -11.94
CA ALA A 126 2.90 -23.39 -11.94
C ALA A 126 2.41 -24.56 -11.07
N ALA A 127 1.54 -24.30 -10.08
CA ALA A 127 0.89 -25.32 -9.27
C ALA A 127 1.87 -26.27 -8.57
N LEU A 128 3.02 -25.74 -8.13
CA LEU A 128 4.12 -26.54 -7.60
C LEU A 128 3.69 -27.23 -6.28
N PRO A 129 3.65 -28.58 -6.22
CA PRO A 129 3.08 -29.31 -5.09
C PRO A 129 4.01 -29.37 -3.87
N THR A 130 5.00 -28.49 -3.77
CA THR A 130 6.10 -28.62 -2.80
C THR A 130 6.22 -27.40 -1.90
N THR A 131 6.25 -27.62 -0.58
CA THR A 131 6.53 -26.58 0.43
C THR A 131 7.93 -25.96 0.30
N ARG A 132 8.85 -26.62 -0.42
CA ARG A 132 10.19 -26.11 -0.75
C ARG A 132 10.14 -24.75 -1.44
N GLY A 133 9.16 -24.51 -2.33
CA GLY A 133 9.02 -23.21 -3.00
C GLY A 133 8.67 -22.10 -2.00
N MET A 134 7.79 -22.40 -1.05
CA MET A 134 7.44 -21.47 0.03
C MET A 134 8.64 -21.22 0.96
N VAL A 135 9.43 -22.24 1.31
CA VAL A 135 10.67 -22.07 2.09
C VAL A 135 11.66 -21.20 1.34
N ALA A 136 11.97 -21.54 0.09
CA ALA A 136 12.96 -20.85 -0.71
C ALA A 136 12.59 -19.38 -0.93
N SER A 137 11.33 -19.10 -1.27
CA SER A 137 10.84 -17.71 -1.41
C SER A 137 10.84 -16.96 -0.09
N SER A 138 10.43 -17.57 1.02
CA SER A 138 10.47 -16.93 2.35
C SER A 138 11.90 -16.60 2.77
N VAL A 139 12.85 -17.52 2.55
CA VAL A 139 14.27 -17.31 2.87
C VAL A 139 14.86 -16.23 1.99
N LEU A 140 14.58 -16.25 0.68
CA LEU A 140 15.04 -15.23 -0.25
C LEU A 140 14.55 -13.84 0.17
N VAL A 141 13.24 -13.68 0.40
CA VAL A 141 12.65 -12.39 0.83
C VAL A 141 13.26 -11.92 2.15
N ALA A 142 13.44 -12.83 3.12
CA ALA A 142 14.06 -12.48 4.41
C ALA A 142 15.53 -12.07 4.27
N VAL A 143 16.32 -12.78 3.46
CA VAL A 143 17.73 -12.46 3.21
C VAL A 143 17.87 -11.09 2.54
N VAL A 144 17.06 -10.84 1.52
CA VAL A 144 17.11 -9.56 0.79
C VAL A 144 16.67 -8.41 1.69
N ALA A 145 15.60 -8.59 2.49
CA ALA A 145 15.17 -7.58 3.46
C ALA A 145 16.24 -7.27 4.52
N VAL A 146 17.01 -8.28 4.99
CA VAL A 146 18.12 -8.08 5.93
C VAL A 146 19.34 -7.42 5.28
N ALA A 147 19.53 -7.59 3.97
CA ALA A 147 20.61 -6.94 3.24
C ALA A 147 20.34 -5.43 3.02
N THR A 148 19.09 -4.99 2.89
CA THR A 148 18.69 -3.58 2.69
C THR A 148 19.27 -2.59 3.72
N PRO A 149 19.24 -2.83 5.04
CA PRO A 149 19.87 -1.90 6.00
C PRO A 149 21.39 -1.84 5.86
N LEU A 150 22.04 -2.91 5.40
CA LEU A 150 23.49 -2.92 5.18
C LEU A 150 23.87 -2.10 3.94
N THR A 151 23.14 -2.27 2.84
CA THR A 151 23.39 -1.57 1.58
C THR A 151 23.12 -0.07 1.72
N THR A 152 22.04 0.31 2.42
CA THR A 152 21.73 1.72 2.73
C THR A 152 22.79 2.37 3.62
N ALA A 153 23.32 1.65 4.61
CA ALA A 153 24.41 2.14 5.45
C ALA A 153 25.73 2.30 4.66
N VAL A 154 26.07 1.33 3.81
CA VAL A 154 27.28 1.38 2.96
C VAL A 154 27.19 2.52 1.93
N ALA A 155 25.99 2.80 1.41
CA ALA A 155 25.73 3.91 0.50
C ALA A 155 25.82 5.31 1.17
N GLY A 156 25.98 5.38 2.49
CA GLY A 156 26.09 6.64 3.22
C GLY A 156 24.76 7.42 3.32
N LEU A 157 23.61 6.73 3.24
CA LEU A 157 22.31 7.35 3.39
C LEU A 157 22.11 7.91 4.81
N PRO A 158 21.27 8.96 4.98
CA PRO A 158 21.07 9.57 6.29
C PRO A 158 20.50 8.56 7.29
N TRP A 159 20.90 8.67 8.56
CA TRP A 159 20.55 7.70 9.61
C TRP A 159 19.04 7.36 9.72
N PRO A 160 18.07 8.29 9.50
CA PRO A 160 16.66 7.94 9.58
C PRO A 160 16.24 6.93 8.50
N VAL A 161 16.88 6.99 7.33
CA VAL A 161 16.66 6.03 6.23
C VAL A 161 17.23 4.67 6.59
N VAL A 162 18.44 4.63 7.16
CA VAL A 162 19.06 3.36 7.62
C VAL A 162 18.22 2.71 8.73
N VAL A 163 17.79 3.49 9.72
CA VAL A 163 16.91 2.98 10.79
C VAL A 163 15.55 2.55 10.23
N GLY A 164 14.98 3.31 9.28
CA GLY A 164 13.78 2.93 8.55
C GLY A 164 13.92 1.58 7.84
N ALA A 165 15.03 1.35 7.15
CA ALA A 165 15.34 0.08 6.48
C ALA A 165 15.48 -1.09 7.48
N ILE A 166 16.09 -0.86 8.66
CA ILE A 166 16.15 -1.86 9.74
C ILE A 166 14.73 -2.21 10.21
N LEU A 167 13.88 -1.21 10.46
CA LEU A 167 12.50 -1.42 10.89
C LEU A 167 11.68 -2.16 9.82
N ALA A 168 11.89 -1.85 8.53
CA ALA A 168 11.22 -2.51 7.42
C ALA A 168 11.67 -3.98 7.30
N ALA A 169 12.96 -4.26 7.46
CA ALA A 169 13.49 -5.62 7.50
C ALA A 169 12.87 -6.43 8.65
N LEU A 170 12.80 -5.84 9.85
CA LEU A 170 12.16 -6.46 11.02
C LEU A 170 10.67 -6.71 10.80
N LEU A 171 9.96 -5.80 10.13
CA LEU A 171 8.56 -5.99 9.75
C LEU A 171 8.39 -7.20 8.83
N VAL A 172 9.16 -7.28 7.75
CA VAL A 172 9.10 -8.40 6.78
C VAL A 172 9.43 -9.72 7.46
N ILE A 173 10.50 -9.77 8.26
CA ILE A 173 10.86 -10.96 9.04
C ILE A 173 9.75 -11.32 10.03
N GLY A 174 9.16 -10.35 10.71
CA GLY A 174 8.05 -10.53 11.64
C GLY A 174 6.82 -11.15 10.97
N ILE A 175 6.42 -10.61 9.81
CA ILE A 175 5.32 -11.15 8.99
C ILE A 175 5.64 -12.59 8.60
N LEU A 176 6.81 -12.86 8.00
CA LEU A 176 7.20 -14.20 7.57
C LEU A 176 7.28 -15.17 8.75
N TRP A 177 7.80 -14.74 9.89
CA TRP A 177 7.91 -15.56 11.10
C TRP A 177 6.56 -15.95 11.68
N LEU A 178 5.63 -15.00 11.77
CA LEU A 178 4.28 -15.19 12.32
C LEU A 178 3.34 -15.94 11.36
N THR A 179 3.65 -15.95 10.06
CA THR A 179 2.83 -16.59 9.02
C THR A 179 3.48 -17.88 8.50
N ALA A 180 4.33 -17.78 7.48
CA ALA A 180 5.03 -18.91 6.86
C ALA A 180 5.80 -19.73 7.92
N GLY A 181 6.66 -19.10 8.71
CA GLY A 181 7.46 -19.75 9.73
C GLY A 181 6.64 -20.49 10.80
N ALA A 182 5.46 -19.98 11.16
CA ALA A 182 4.54 -20.64 12.08
C ALA A 182 3.80 -21.81 11.42
N PHE A 183 3.37 -21.66 10.17
CA PHE A 183 2.75 -22.72 9.39
C PHE A 183 3.68 -23.92 9.17
N LEU A 184 4.97 -23.66 8.88
CA LEU A 184 5.96 -24.71 8.66
C LEU A 184 6.44 -25.38 9.94
N ARG A 185 6.78 -24.62 11.01
CA ARG A 185 7.43 -25.18 12.21
C ARG A 185 6.45 -25.64 13.27
N ARG A 186 5.33 -24.95 13.42
CA ARG A 186 4.35 -25.19 14.50
C ARG A 186 3.12 -25.95 14.02
N HIS A 187 3.06 -26.28 12.72
CA HIS A 187 1.88 -26.83 12.07
C HIS A 187 0.62 -25.99 12.36
N ASP A 188 0.79 -24.67 12.44
CA ASP A 188 -0.31 -23.75 12.73
C ASP A 188 -1.06 -23.39 11.45
N ASP A 189 -2.14 -24.12 11.16
CA ASP A 189 -2.92 -23.95 9.93
C ASP A 189 -3.58 -22.55 9.85
N ALA A 190 -3.86 -21.92 10.99
CA ALA A 190 -4.38 -20.56 11.03
C ALA A 190 -3.36 -19.55 10.48
N ALA A 191 -2.07 -19.75 10.77
CA ALA A 191 -1.01 -18.89 10.23
C ALA A 191 -0.88 -19.02 8.71
N GLY A 192 -1.13 -20.21 8.17
CA GLY A 192 -1.20 -20.44 6.72
C GLY A 192 -2.37 -19.68 6.07
N MET A 193 -3.55 -19.70 6.68
CA MET A 193 -4.70 -18.92 6.18
C MET A 193 -4.45 -17.41 6.23
N VAL A 194 -3.81 -16.92 7.29
CA VAL A 194 -3.41 -15.51 7.38
C VAL A 194 -2.36 -15.16 6.31
N LEU A 195 -1.39 -16.04 6.03
CA LEU A 195 -0.42 -15.85 4.93
C LEU A 195 -1.14 -15.64 3.59
N LEU A 196 -2.11 -16.52 3.28
CA LEU A 196 -2.87 -16.41 2.03
C LEU A 196 -3.69 -15.13 1.98
N ALA A 197 -4.32 -14.75 3.09
CA ALA A 197 -5.14 -13.55 3.15
C ALA A 197 -4.31 -12.26 3.01
N VAL A 198 -3.16 -12.19 3.68
CA VAL A 198 -2.23 -11.06 3.56
C VAL A 198 -1.64 -10.99 2.15
N GLY A 199 -1.12 -12.10 1.62
CA GLY A 199 -0.57 -12.11 0.26
C GLY A 199 -1.61 -11.81 -0.82
N GLY A 200 -2.84 -12.29 -0.66
CA GLY A 200 -3.95 -11.95 -1.54
C GLY A 200 -4.36 -10.48 -1.45
N ALA A 201 -4.37 -9.89 -0.24
CA ALA A 201 -4.65 -8.48 -0.05
C ALA A 201 -3.57 -7.59 -0.65
N VAL A 202 -2.28 -7.89 -0.41
CA VAL A 202 -1.18 -7.17 -1.06
C VAL A 202 -1.30 -7.30 -2.58
N ALA A 203 -1.56 -8.50 -3.13
CA ALA A 203 -1.75 -8.66 -4.57
C ALA A 203 -2.88 -7.77 -5.13
N LEU A 204 -3.99 -7.64 -4.39
CA LEU A 204 -5.10 -6.77 -4.76
C LEU A 204 -4.70 -5.29 -4.70
N GLU A 205 -3.96 -4.89 -3.66
CA GLU A 205 -3.42 -3.53 -3.55
C GLU A 205 -2.50 -3.21 -4.73
N LEU A 206 -1.58 -4.12 -5.11
CA LEU A 206 -0.71 -3.96 -6.27
C LEU A 206 -1.51 -3.81 -7.56
N ALA A 207 -2.53 -4.65 -7.75
CA ALA A 207 -3.38 -4.64 -8.93
C ALA A 207 -4.19 -3.34 -9.07
N LEU A 208 -4.69 -2.79 -7.97
CA LEU A 208 -5.60 -1.64 -7.98
C LEU A 208 -4.87 -0.28 -7.87
N LEU A 209 -3.76 -0.24 -7.13
CA LEU A 209 -3.11 1.01 -6.72
C LEU A 209 -1.64 1.11 -7.18
N GLY A 210 -1.03 0.02 -7.65
CA GLY A 210 0.39 -0.01 -8.02
C GLY A 210 0.75 0.77 -9.30
N GLY A 211 -0.23 1.17 -10.11
CA GLY A 211 -0.05 1.78 -11.44
C GLY A 211 0.03 3.31 -11.48
N GLY A 212 0.21 3.98 -10.35
CA GLY A 212 0.20 5.45 -10.27
C GLY A 212 1.23 6.12 -11.18
N ALA A 213 0.77 7.04 -12.04
CA ALA A 213 1.59 7.67 -13.10
C ALA A 213 2.73 8.58 -12.59
N GLN A 214 2.64 9.06 -11.36
CA GLN A 214 3.63 9.97 -10.77
C GLN A 214 4.67 9.24 -9.90
N HIS A 215 4.31 8.10 -9.30
CA HIS A 215 5.18 7.31 -8.41
C HIS A 215 4.74 5.85 -8.44
N GLY A 216 5.39 5.04 -9.28
CA GLY A 216 5.17 3.59 -9.30
C GLY A 216 5.54 2.96 -7.96
N TRP A 217 4.78 1.95 -7.53
CA TRP A 217 5.16 1.18 -6.34
C TRP A 217 6.33 0.28 -6.67
N VAL A 218 7.52 0.70 -6.24
CA VAL A 218 8.79 0.03 -6.50
C VAL A 218 9.56 -0.09 -5.19
N GLU A 219 10.12 -1.25 -4.94
CA GLU A 219 11.02 -1.51 -3.81
C GLU A 219 12.41 -1.87 -4.35
N SER A 220 13.48 -1.44 -3.67
CA SER A 220 14.85 -1.76 -4.09
C SER A 220 15.71 -2.12 -2.88
N LEU A 221 16.62 -3.08 -3.06
CA LEU A 221 17.63 -3.40 -2.07
C LEU A 221 18.54 -2.20 -1.77
N HIS A 222 18.61 -1.22 -2.66
CA HIS A 222 19.43 -0.02 -2.51
C HIS A 222 18.63 1.21 -2.03
N ALA A 223 17.36 1.02 -1.65
CA ALA A 223 16.44 2.07 -1.21
C ALA A 223 16.01 1.89 0.26
N ASP A 224 14.97 2.60 0.70
CA ASP A 224 14.51 2.64 2.10
C ASP A 224 13.88 1.32 2.58
N ARG A 225 13.42 0.45 1.67
CA ARG A 225 12.76 -0.81 2.01
C ARG A 225 12.79 -1.85 0.89
N TYR A 226 12.62 -3.11 1.30
CA TYR A 226 12.41 -4.22 0.39
C TYR A 226 11.66 -5.39 1.05
N GLY A 227 10.83 -6.08 0.26
CA GLY A 227 10.31 -7.40 0.56
C GLY A 227 8.80 -7.49 0.78
N LEU A 228 8.09 -6.36 0.95
CA LEU A 228 6.64 -6.38 1.10
C LEU A 228 5.97 -6.68 -0.25
N LEU A 229 6.51 -6.16 -1.35
CA LEU A 229 5.99 -6.43 -2.70
C LEU A 229 6.06 -7.93 -3.06
N LEU A 230 7.00 -8.68 -2.49
CA LEU A 230 7.18 -10.10 -2.78
C LEU A 230 6.35 -11.04 -1.88
N LEU A 231 5.61 -10.51 -0.89
CA LEU A 231 4.72 -11.33 -0.04
C LEU A 231 3.67 -12.14 -0.83
N PRO A 232 3.03 -11.61 -1.89
CA PRO A 232 2.13 -12.39 -2.74
C PRO A 232 2.79 -13.61 -3.39
N VAL A 233 4.09 -13.54 -3.70
CA VAL A 233 4.85 -14.67 -4.28
C VAL A 233 4.98 -15.79 -3.24
N VAL A 234 5.31 -15.44 -1.99
CA VAL A 234 5.38 -16.40 -0.88
C VAL A 234 4.01 -17.05 -0.65
N ALA A 235 2.94 -16.25 -0.64
CA ALA A 235 1.58 -16.74 -0.49
C ALA A 235 1.17 -17.67 -1.65
N ALA A 236 1.53 -17.34 -2.89
CA ALA A 236 1.28 -18.17 -4.07
C ALA A 236 1.87 -19.58 -3.92
N PHE A 237 3.10 -19.70 -3.41
CA PHE A 237 3.70 -21.00 -3.10
C PHE A 237 3.02 -21.74 -1.95
N ALA A 238 2.40 -21.01 -1.01
CA ALA A 238 1.70 -21.60 0.13
C ALA A 238 0.31 -22.16 -0.25
N VAL A 239 -0.32 -21.68 -1.33
CA VAL A 239 -1.70 -22.04 -1.71
C VAL A 239 -1.95 -23.55 -1.73
N PRO A 240 -1.14 -24.40 -2.40
CA PRO A 240 -1.44 -25.82 -2.48
C PRO A 240 -1.45 -26.50 -1.10
N ALA A 241 -0.44 -26.21 -0.28
CA ALA A 241 -0.28 -26.83 1.04
C ALA A 241 -1.32 -26.33 2.05
N VAL A 242 -1.64 -25.02 2.02
CA VAL A 242 -2.62 -24.43 2.95
C VAL A 242 -4.03 -24.88 2.58
N LEU A 243 -4.40 -24.89 1.30
CA LEU A 243 -5.74 -25.31 0.88
C LEU A 243 -5.99 -26.82 1.07
N GLU A 244 -4.96 -27.65 0.90
CA GLU A 244 -5.05 -29.07 1.22
C GLU A 244 -5.40 -29.28 2.70
N ARG A 245 -4.71 -28.60 3.62
CA ARG A 245 -5.03 -28.66 5.06
C ARG A 245 -6.38 -28.04 5.38
N ALA A 246 -6.71 -26.90 4.78
CA ALA A 246 -8.01 -26.25 4.98
C ALA A 246 -9.18 -27.12 4.50
N SER A 247 -8.98 -27.98 3.49
CA SER A 247 -10.03 -28.91 3.03
C SER A 247 -10.45 -29.92 4.09
N THR A 248 -9.56 -30.24 5.05
CA THR A 248 -9.87 -31.14 6.18
C THR A 248 -10.82 -30.51 7.20
N TRP A 249 -11.02 -29.19 7.15
CA TRP A 249 -11.91 -28.47 8.07
C TRP A 249 -13.38 -28.70 7.73
N VAL A 250 -13.67 -29.16 6.50
CA VAL A 250 -15.04 -29.39 6.02
C VAL A 250 -15.62 -30.62 6.72
N GLY A 251 -16.79 -30.43 7.35
CA GLY A 251 -17.48 -31.52 8.07
C GLY A 251 -17.06 -31.68 9.53
N GLU A 252 -16.14 -30.86 10.05
CA GLU A 252 -15.80 -30.85 11.47
C GLU A 252 -16.96 -30.31 12.34
N PRO A 253 -17.04 -30.73 13.62
CA PRO A 253 -18.00 -30.16 14.56
C PRO A 253 -17.88 -28.63 14.64
N ALA A 254 -19.02 -27.94 14.76
CA ALA A 254 -19.07 -26.48 14.70
C ALA A 254 -18.16 -25.80 15.74
N GLU A 255 -18.00 -26.37 16.94
CA GLU A 255 -17.12 -25.82 17.97
C GLU A 255 -15.63 -25.86 17.57
N VAL A 256 -15.18 -26.99 17.00
CA VAL A 256 -13.79 -27.17 16.54
C VAL A 256 -13.51 -26.24 15.36
N GLY A 257 -14.43 -26.19 14.40
CA GLY A 257 -14.34 -25.28 13.26
C GLY A 257 -14.29 -23.82 13.70
N ALA A 258 -15.13 -23.41 14.65
CA ALA A 258 -15.15 -22.05 15.16
C ALA A 258 -13.83 -21.68 15.86
N ALA A 259 -13.27 -22.59 16.66
CA ALA A 259 -11.98 -22.36 17.33
C ALA A 259 -10.82 -22.14 16.34
N ARG A 260 -10.83 -22.81 15.18
CA ARG A 260 -9.83 -22.60 14.12
C ARG A 260 -9.94 -21.20 13.50
N TRP A 261 -11.16 -20.76 13.17
CA TRP A 261 -11.38 -19.42 12.61
C TRP A 261 -11.12 -18.29 13.61
N VAL A 262 -11.45 -18.50 14.89
CA VAL A 262 -11.05 -17.58 15.96
C VAL A 262 -9.53 -17.48 16.06
N ARG A 263 -8.81 -18.59 15.90
CA ARG A 263 -7.33 -18.58 15.86
C ARG A 263 -6.80 -17.79 14.66
N VAL A 264 -7.45 -17.87 13.49
CA VAL A 264 -7.13 -17.03 12.32
C VAL A 264 -7.30 -15.55 12.68
N ALA A 265 -8.40 -15.17 13.33
CA ALA A 265 -8.62 -13.80 13.77
C ALA A 265 -7.56 -13.32 14.79
N VAL A 266 -7.20 -14.16 15.76
CA VAL A 266 -6.14 -13.87 16.75
C VAL A 266 -4.78 -13.68 16.07
N ARG A 267 -4.44 -14.51 15.08
CA ARG A 267 -3.21 -14.37 14.29
C ARG A 267 -3.19 -13.11 13.41
N ALA A 268 -4.34 -12.74 12.86
CA ALA A 268 -4.47 -11.47 12.13
C ALA A 268 -4.27 -10.27 13.08
N LEU A 269 -4.79 -10.33 14.31
CA LEU A 269 -4.54 -9.30 15.34
C LEU A 269 -3.07 -9.24 15.79
N ASP A 270 -2.38 -10.39 15.89
CA ASP A 270 -0.92 -10.41 16.11
C ASP A 270 -0.20 -9.59 15.02
N LEU A 271 -0.59 -9.74 13.75
CA LEU A 271 -0.03 -8.95 12.65
C LEU A 271 -0.43 -7.48 12.69
N VAL A 272 -1.67 -7.15 13.08
CA VAL A 272 -2.09 -5.74 13.27
C VAL A 272 -1.17 -5.04 14.26
N ILE A 273 -0.84 -5.70 15.39
CA ILE A 273 0.07 -5.15 16.40
C ILE A 273 1.46 -4.90 15.80
N VAL A 274 2.00 -5.85 15.03
CA VAL A 274 3.33 -5.73 14.42
C VAL A 274 3.37 -4.59 13.38
N VAL A 275 2.39 -4.51 12.49
CA VAL A 275 2.31 -3.46 11.46
C VAL A 275 2.10 -2.09 12.12
N ALA A 276 1.21 -1.99 13.11
CA ALA A 276 0.98 -0.73 13.84
C ALA A 276 2.23 -0.27 14.61
N ALA A 277 2.98 -1.21 15.21
CA ALA A 277 4.25 -0.92 15.86
C ALA A 277 5.29 -0.40 14.86
N PHE A 278 5.39 -0.99 13.67
CA PHE A 278 6.24 -0.47 12.60
C PHE A 278 5.87 0.97 12.23
N VAL A 279 4.58 1.23 11.96
CA VAL A 279 4.08 2.58 11.60
C VAL A 279 4.40 3.60 12.70
N ALA A 280 4.19 3.25 13.97
CA ALA A 280 4.50 4.11 15.11
C ALA A 280 6.02 4.35 15.26
N LEU A 281 6.84 3.31 15.14
CA LEU A 281 8.31 3.43 15.26
C LEU A 281 8.91 4.27 14.15
N VAL A 282 8.47 4.10 12.90
CA VAL A 282 8.89 4.96 11.77
C VAL A 282 8.49 6.42 12.02
N ALA A 283 7.30 6.65 12.58
CA ALA A 283 6.88 7.99 12.97
C ALA A 283 7.78 8.61 14.04
N VAL A 284 8.18 7.83 15.07
CA VAL A 284 9.17 8.29 16.07
C VAL A 284 10.49 8.64 15.41
N VAL A 285 11.02 7.79 14.53
CA VAL A 285 12.28 8.04 13.81
C VAL A 285 12.21 9.35 13.03
N ARG A 286 11.09 9.62 12.34
CA ARG A 286 10.89 10.88 11.61
C ARG A 286 10.81 12.10 12.53
N LEU A 287 10.14 12.00 13.67
CA LEU A 287 10.05 13.09 14.66
C LEU A 287 11.42 13.39 15.29
N VAL A 288 12.20 12.36 15.60
CA VAL A 288 13.56 12.51 16.14
C VAL A 288 14.48 13.12 15.09
N ALA A 289 14.39 12.67 13.84
CA ALA A 289 15.14 13.26 12.73
C ALA A 289 14.84 14.75 12.58
N ALA A 290 13.56 15.13 12.57
CA ALA A 290 13.14 16.52 12.50
C ALA A 290 13.63 17.38 13.68
N ALA A 291 13.78 16.78 14.86
CA ALA A 291 14.28 17.47 16.04
C ALA A 291 15.81 17.63 16.08
N THR A 292 16.55 16.73 15.41
CA THR A 292 18.01 16.59 15.60
C THR A 292 18.82 16.98 14.37
N ALA A 293 18.22 16.99 13.20
CA ALA A 293 18.91 17.24 11.95
C ALA A 293 18.04 18.07 11.00
N ASP A 294 18.64 19.11 10.42
CA ASP A 294 18.01 19.90 9.36
C ASP A 294 18.17 19.15 8.02
N LEU A 295 17.51 17.98 7.94
CA LEU A 295 17.54 17.12 6.77
C LEU A 295 16.36 17.45 5.85
N PRO A 296 16.58 17.67 4.54
CA PRO A 296 15.49 17.89 3.61
C PRO A 296 14.52 16.70 3.61
N GLY A 297 13.22 16.99 3.75
CA GLY A 297 12.16 15.99 3.84
C GLY A 297 11.86 15.44 5.24
N PHE A 298 12.59 15.86 6.28
CA PHE A 298 12.36 15.46 7.67
C PHE A 298 11.96 16.66 8.54
N GLY A 299 10.82 17.29 8.25
CA GLY A 299 10.29 18.41 9.03
C GLY A 299 9.30 17.99 10.13
N PHE A 300 9.05 18.90 11.09
CA PHE A 300 7.94 18.75 12.03
C PHE A 300 6.61 18.91 11.28
N GLY A 301 5.91 17.80 11.07
CA GLY A 301 4.60 17.76 10.43
C GLY A 301 3.54 17.13 11.34
N VAL A 302 2.28 17.44 11.08
CA VAL A 302 1.13 16.80 11.74
C VAL A 302 1.07 15.30 11.41
N GLU A 303 1.50 14.94 10.21
CA GLU A 303 1.51 13.57 9.68
C GLU A 303 2.21 12.54 10.59
N PRO A 304 3.51 12.69 10.94
CA PRO A 304 4.19 11.72 11.80
C PRO A 304 3.60 11.68 13.22
N VAL A 305 3.17 12.81 13.79
CA VAL A 305 2.50 12.83 15.10
C VAL A 305 1.21 12.01 15.08
N LEU A 306 0.38 12.20 14.05
CA LEU A 306 -0.85 11.44 13.89
C LEU A 306 -0.59 9.95 13.71
N ARG A 307 0.41 9.56 12.90
CA ARG A 307 0.80 8.14 12.76
C ARG A 307 1.23 7.51 14.07
N LEU A 308 1.97 8.25 14.89
CA LEU A 308 2.39 7.77 16.21
C LEU A 308 1.17 7.53 17.10
N ILE A 309 0.29 8.53 17.26
CA ILE A 309 -0.89 8.45 18.11
C ILE A 309 -1.82 7.33 17.64
N VAL A 310 -2.15 7.30 16.35
CA VAL A 310 -3.05 6.31 15.78
C VAL A 310 -2.43 4.91 15.83
N GLY A 311 -1.14 4.76 15.52
CA GLY A 311 -0.43 3.49 15.61
C GLY A 311 -0.48 2.91 17.03
N VAL A 312 -0.23 3.74 18.06
CA VAL A 312 -0.34 3.33 19.46
C VAL A 312 -1.77 2.93 19.83
N LEU A 313 -2.78 3.70 19.40
CA LEU A 313 -4.18 3.37 19.67
C LEU A 313 -4.59 2.05 19.01
N VAL A 314 -4.16 1.80 17.77
CA VAL A 314 -4.40 0.54 17.07
C VAL A 314 -3.73 -0.64 17.80
N ILE A 315 -2.50 -0.49 18.31
CA ILE A 315 -1.84 -1.52 19.12
C ILE A 315 -2.67 -1.86 20.35
N VAL A 316 -3.15 -0.84 21.09
CA VAL A 316 -3.97 -1.03 22.29
C VAL A 316 -5.26 -1.76 21.94
N MET A 317 -5.99 -1.31 20.91
CA MET A 317 -7.26 -1.92 20.49
C MET A 317 -7.07 -3.37 20.03
N ALA A 318 -6.04 -3.64 19.22
CA ALA A 318 -5.73 -4.98 18.74
C ALA A 318 -5.32 -5.92 19.88
N PHE A 319 -4.53 -5.42 20.85
CA PHE A 319 -4.14 -6.19 22.03
C PHE A 319 -5.33 -6.54 22.92
N LEU A 320 -6.24 -5.60 23.16
CA LEU A 320 -7.46 -5.84 23.95
C LEU A 320 -8.38 -6.85 23.26
N ALA A 321 -8.63 -6.69 21.96
CA ALA A 321 -9.44 -7.62 21.17
C ALA A 321 -8.84 -9.03 21.17
N ARG A 322 -7.52 -9.12 20.98
CA ARG A 322 -6.78 -10.38 21.02
C ARG A 322 -6.90 -11.05 22.38
N ARG A 323 -6.68 -10.31 23.47
CA ARG A 323 -6.77 -10.84 24.83
C ARG A 323 -8.19 -11.30 25.16
N ALA A 324 -9.20 -10.60 24.67
CA ALA A 324 -10.60 -10.98 24.85
C ALA A 324 -10.94 -12.30 24.12
N LEU A 325 -10.55 -12.42 22.84
CA LEU A 325 -10.79 -13.64 22.05
C LEU A 325 -10.08 -14.88 22.61
N VAL A 326 -8.86 -14.74 23.14
CA VAL A 326 -8.12 -15.85 23.74
C VAL A 326 -8.74 -16.31 25.06
N ARG A 327 -9.38 -15.39 25.81
CA ARG A 327 -10.05 -15.72 27.08
C ARG A 327 -11.38 -16.42 26.87
N ASP A 328 -12.27 -15.80 26.10
CA ASP A 328 -13.58 -16.37 25.79
C ASP A 328 -14.10 -15.81 24.45
N ALA A 329 -14.01 -16.64 23.42
CA ALA A 329 -14.40 -16.27 22.07
C ALA A 329 -15.91 -16.03 21.91
N ARG A 330 -16.77 -16.65 22.74
CA ARG A 330 -18.22 -16.49 22.64
C ARG A 330 -18.63 -15.09 23.10
N THR A 331 -18.18 -14.69 24.28
CA THR A 331 -18.53 -13.38 24.85
C THR A 331 -17.76 -12.24 24.20
N ALA A 332 -16.52 -12.48 23.76
CA ALA A 332 -15.68 -11.45 23.17
C ALA A 332 -15.96 -11.15 21.70
N HIS A 333 -16.80 -11.95 21.02
CA HIS A 333 -17.05 -11.81 19.59
C HIS A 333 -17.44 -10.38 19.17
N ALA A 334 -18.46 -9.81 19.82
CA ALA A 334 -18.92 -8.44 19.52
C ALA A 334 -17.84 -7.39 19.80
N THR A 335 -17.08 -7.56 20.89
CA THR A 335 -15.99 -6.62 21.23
C THR A 335 -14.84 -6.66 20.22
N ALA A 336 -14.51 -7.85 19.70
CA ALA A 336 -13.45 -8.00 18.71
C ALA A 336 -13.85 -7.47 17.34
N VAL A 337 -15.11 -7.68 16.92
CA VAL A 337 -15.66 -7.08 15.70
C VAL A 337 -15.69 -5.55 15.82
N GLY A 338 -16.17 -5.02 16.94
CA GLY A 338 -16.16 -3.58 17.21
C GLY A 338 -14.75 -2.99 17.17
N ALA A 339 -13.77 -3.65 17.80
CA ALA A 339 -12.38 -3.24 17.75
C ALA A 339 -11.81 -3.25 16.33
N ALA A 340 -12.11 -4.29 15.52
CA ALA A 340 -11.68 -4.34 14.13
C ALA A 340 -12.26 -3.19 13.30
N CYS A 341 -13.54 -2.85 13.47
CA CYS A 341 -14.15 -1.68 12.81
C CYS A 341 -13.49 -0.37 13.23
N VAL A 342 -13.18 -0.19 14.52
CA VAL A 342 -12.46 1.00 15.00
C VAL A 342 -11.06 1.07 14.40
N ILE A 343 -10.36 -0.06 14.29
CA ILE A 343 -9.03 -0.11 13.64
C ILE A 343 -9.11 0.32 12.17
N VAL A 344 -10.16 -0.07 11.43
CA VAL A 344 -10.39 0.42 10.05
C VAL A 344 -10.53 1.93 10.02
N VAL A 345 -11.37 2.50 10.89
CA VAL A 345 -11.57 3.96 10.97
C VAL A 345 -10.26 4.67 11.28
N LEU A 346 -9.50 4.17 12.25
CA LEU A 346 -8.19 4.70 12.63
C LEU A 346 -7.17 4.61 11.48
N GLY A 347 -7.10 3.49 10.78
CA GLY A 347 -6.24 3.34 9.61
C GLY A 347 -6.63 4.30 8.48
N LEU A 348 -7.94 4.50 8.25
CA LEU A 348 -8.43 5.49 7.28
C LEU A 348 -8.03 6.92 7.67
N VAL A 349 -7.99 7.25 8.96
CA VAL A 349 -7.47 8.55 9.41
C VAL A 349 -6.01 8.75 9.00
N ILE A 350 -5.16 7.71 9.08
CA ILE A 350 -3.76 7.78 8.59
C ILE A 350 -3.72 8.01 7.06
N LEU A 351 -4.55 7.31 6.31
CA LEU A 351 -4.63 7.44 4.84
C LEU A 351 -5.11 8.84 4.43
N VAL A 352 -6.19 9.34 5.03
CA VAL A 352 -6.79 10.65 4.71
C VAL A 352 -5.86 11.79 5.11
N ALA A 353 -5.25 11.72 6.30
CA ALA A 353 -4.31 12.76 6.73
C ALA A 353 -3.08 12.86 5.82
N ARG A 354 -2.65 11.73 5.23
CA ARG A 354 -1.60 11.75 4.21
C ARG A 354 -2.11 12.27 2.87
N ALA A 355 -3.35 11.95 2.48
CA ALA A 355 -3.94 12.43 1.22
C ALA A 355 -3.93 13.96 1.09
N GLY A 356 -4.00 14.69 2.21
CA GLY A 356 -3.85 16.16 2.24
C GLY A 356 -2.44 16.67 1.93
N VAL A 357 -1.42 15.81 2.00
CA VAL A 357 0.00 16.09 1.69
C VAL A 357 0.43 15.43 0.38
N GLY A 358 -0.24 14.35 -0.04
CA GLY A 358 -0.05 13.70 -1.34
C GLY A 358 -0.80 12.35 -1.43
N THR A 359 -0.95 11.83 -2.65
CA THR A 359 -1.67 10.56 -2.90
C THR A 359 -0.83 9.30 -2.68
N ARG A 360 0.40 9.44 -2.17
CA ARG A 360 1.30 8.31 -1.91
C ARG A 360 0.71 7.45 -0.79
N SER A 361 0.50 6.17 -1.04
CA SER A 361 0.16 5.19 0.01
C SER A 361 1.18 4.07 -0.04
N HIS A 362 1.59 3.57 1.12
CA HIS A 362 2.45 2.39 1.21
C HIS A 362 1.63 1.16 1.56
N VAL A 363 2.13 -0.01 1.14
CA VAL A 363 1.50 -1.33 1.35
C VAL A 363 1.15 -1.53 2.83
N GLU A 364 2.05 -1.19 3.76
CA GLU A 364 1.82 -1.42 5.18
C GLU A 364 0.63 -0.65 5.76
N GLU A 365 0.28 0.51 5.20
CA GLU A 365 -0.83 1.33 5.69
C GLU A 365 -2.16 0.78 5.22
N LEU A 366 -2.20 0.31 3.98
CA LEU A 366 -3.37 -0.34 3.41
C LEU A 366 -3.60 -1.70 4.08
N LEU A 367 -2.50 -2.41 4.38
CA LEU A 367 -2.54 -3.60 5.22
C LEU A 367 -3.14 -3.30 6.60
N LEU A 368 -2.70 -2.21 7.24
CA LEU A 368 -3.17 -1.82 8.57
C LEU A 368 -4.63 -1.34 8.56
N ALA A 369 -5.01 -0.57 7.55
CA ALA A 369 -6.30 0.10 7.48
C ALA A 369 -7.41 -0.82 6.95
N LEU A 370 -7.11 -1.68 5.99
CA LEU A 370 -8.13 -2.43 5.25
C LEU A 370 -7.88 -3.94 5.34
N ALA A 371 -6.69 -4.41 4.97
CA ALA A 371 -6.48 -5.84 4.79
C ALA A 371 -6.59 -6.61 6.11
N LEU A 372 -5.75 -6.31 7.10
CA LEU A 372 -5.67 -7.09 8.34
C LEU A 372 -6.96 -7.01 9.17
N PRO A 373 -7.58 -5.84 9.38
CA PRO A 373 -8.90 -5.78 10.02
C PRO A 373 -9.97 -6.50 9.21
N GLY A 374 -9.90 -6.44 7.87
CA GLY A 374 -10.75 -7.21 6.97
C GLY A 374 -10.63 -8.72 7.19
N VAL A 375 -9.41 -9.24 7.37
CA VAL A 375 -9.19 -10.66 7.70
C VAL A 375 -9.81 -11.02 9.04
N VAL A 376 -9.69 -10.17 10.06
CA VAL A 376 -10.34 -10.38 11.37
C VAL A 376 -11.85 -10.45 11.20
N LEU A 377 -12.44 -9.49 10.49
CA LEU A 377 -13.88 -9.43 10.25
C LEU A 377 -14.36 -10.66 9.47
N VAL A 378 -13.69 -11.04 8.38
CA VAL A 378 -14.04 -12.22 7.59
C VAL A 378 -13.96 -13.48 8.43
N ALA A 379 -12.89 -13.67 9.20
CA ALA A 379 -12.71 -14.85 10.05
C ALA A 379 -13.77 -14.97 11.15
N LEU A 380 -14.29 -13.85 11.66
CA LEU A 380 -15.32 -13.84 12.70
C LEU A 380 -16.74 -13.91 12.12
N LEU A 381 -17.04 -13.24 11.01
CA LEU A 381 -18.43 -13.05 10.55
C LEU A 381 -18.87 -14.06 9.48
N VAL A 382 -17.95 -14.54 8.64
CA VAL A 382 -18.30 -15.34 7.45
C VAL A 382 -18.50 -16.83 7.76
N PRO A 383 -17.62 -17.52 8.51
CA PRO A 383 -17.71 -18.96 8.70
C PRO A 383 -19.02 -19.41 9.37
N PRO A 384 -19.73 -20.42 8.81
CA PRO A 384 -20.96 -20.95 9.41
C PRO A 384 -20.76 -21.46 10.84
N SER A 385 -19.59 -22.05 11.13
CA SER A 385 -19.23 -22.56 12.46
C SER A 385 -19.18 -21.46 13.51
N VAL A 386 -18.62 -20.29 13.18
CA VAL A 386 -18.57 -19.13 14.09
C VAL A 386 -19.96 -18.52 14.28
N ARG A 387 -20.77 -18.45 13.22
CA ARG A 387 -22.17 -18.00 13.34
C ARG A 387 -23.00 -18.93 14.24
N ALA A 388 -22.80 -20.24 14.14
CA ALA A 388 -23.43 -21.22 15.03
C ALA A 388 -22.95 -21.06 16.49
N LEU A 389 -21.64 -20.80 16.69
CA LEU A 389 -21.07 -20.53 18.01
C LEU A 389 -21.76 -19.34 18.70
N VAL A 390 -21.98 -18.24 17.96
CA VAL A 390 -22.66 -17.04 18.48
C VAL A 390 -24.16 -17.28 18.69
N GLY A 391 -24.83 -17.95 17.75
CA GLY A 391 -26.27 -18.21 17.79
C GLY A 391 -26.73 -19.21 18.85
N SER A 392 -25.83 -20.09 19.32
CA SER A 392 -26.16 -21.05 20.40
C SER A 392 -26.32 -20.40 21.78
N GLY A 393 -25.83 -19.16 21.97
CA GLY A 393 -25.94 -18.42 23.23
C GLY A 393 -27.21 -17.57 23.37
N SER A 394 -27.95 -17.33 22.28
CA SER A 394 -29.20 -16.55 22.29
C SER A 394 -30.45 -17.38 22.53
N THR A 395 -30.32 -18.70 22.70
CA THR A 395 -31.39 -19.53 23.25
C THR A 395 -31.44 -19.31 24.75
N THR A 396 -31.99 -18.16 25.17
CA THR A 396 -32.74 -18.12 26.43
C THR A 396 -33.68 -19.31 26.34
N ALA A 397 -33.50 -20.30 27.20
CA ALA A 397 -34.48 -21.35 27.36
C ALA A 397 -35.78 -20.67 27.79
N THR A 398 -36.63 -20.32 26.82
CA THR A 398 -38.06 -20.19 27.04
C THR A 398 -38.48 -21.59 27.46
N THR A 399 -38.37 -21.82 28.77
CA THR A 399 -39.13 -22.87 29.44
C THR A 399 -40.55 -22.72 28.89
N PRO A 400 -41.14 -23.75 28.27
CA PRO A 400 -42.54 -23.66 27.88
C PRO A 400 -43.29 -23.33 29.16
N ALA A 401 -43.89 -22.14 29.22
CA ALA A 401 -44.83 -21.82 30.27
C ALA A 401 -45.86 -22.95 30.25
N GLY A 402 -45.90 -23.70 31.36
CA GLY A 402 -46.68 -24.92 31.47
C GLY A 402 -48.14 -24.67 31.13
N GLY A 403 -48.56 -25.18 29.97
CA GLY A 403 -49.93 -25.58 29.77
C GLY A 403 -50.13 -26.89 30.53
N THR A 404 -50.89 -26.83 31.61
CA THR A 404 -51.37 -27.96 32.41
C THR A 404 -51.87 -29.12 31.54
N PRO A 405 -51.31 -30.34 31.65
CA PRO A 405 -51.96 -31.55 31.18
C PRO A 405 -52.85 -32.10 32.30
N THR A 406 -54.16 -31.91 32.18
CA THR A 406 -55.15 -32.58 33.04
C THR A 406 -55.41 -34.01 32.54
N GLY A 407 -54.96 -34.99 33.34
CA GLY A 407 -55.73 -36.18 33.71
C GLY A 407 -55.80 -37.37 32.74
N GLY A 408 -55.20 -38.49 33.14
CA GLY A 408 -55.54 -39.83 32.62
C GLY A 408 -54.52 -40.91 32.99
N TRP A 409 -54.72 -41.58 34.13
CA TRP A 409 -53.96 -42.77 34.59
C TRP A 409 -54.31 -44.02 33.78
N PRO A 410 -53.40 -45.02 33.68
CA PRO A 410 -53.39 -46.18 34.60
C PRO A 410 -51.96 -46.61 35.03
N ALA A 411 -51.68 -46.90 36.32
CA ALA A 411 -51.67 -48.23 37.00
C ALA A 411 -50.92 -49.33 36.20
N ALA A 412 -49.89 -50.05 36.68
CA ALA A 412 -49.40 -50.34 38.03
C ALA A 412 -47.90 -50.74 38.05
N ASP A 413 -47.28 -50.53 39.22
CA ASP A 413 -45.98 -51.01 39.75
C ASP A 413 -45.89 -52.56 39.87
N PRO A 414 -44.79 -53.22 40.36
CA PRO A 414 -43.57 -52.69 41.04
C PRO A 414 -42.23 -53.34 40.61
N SER A 415 -41.08 -52.72 40.92
CA SER A 415 -40.01 -53.33 41.76
C SER A 415 -38.74 -52.48 41.93
N THR A 416 -38.41 -52.28 43.21
CA THR A 416 -37.08 -52.14 43.85
C THR A 416 -36.22 -50.88 43.62
N SER A 417 -36.26 -49.99 44.62
CA SER A 417 -35.18 -49.09 45.11
C SER A 417 -33.96 -49.92 45.63
N PRO A 418 -32.76 -49.36 45.99
CA PRO A 418 -32.56 -48.02 46.58
C PRO A 418 -31.24 -47.24 46.34
N VAL A 419 -31.35 -45.91 46.53
CA VAL A 419 -30.50 -45.00 47.33
C VAL A 419 -29.03 -44.74 46.95
N SER A 420 -28.71 -43.46 46.73
CA SER A 420 -27.70 -42.74 47.52
C SER A 420 -27.89 -41.22 47.45
N VAL A 421 -27.99 -40.63 48.64
CA VAL A 421 -28.35 -39.25 49.00
C VAL A 421 -27.09 -38.38 49.10
N GLY A 422 -27.22 -37.08 48.79
CA GLY A 422 -26.23 -36.05 49.10
C GLY A 422 -26.79 -34.63 48.97
N GLN A 423 -27.65 -34.24 49.93
CA GLN A 423 -28.07 -32.84 50.21
C GLN A 423 -26.85 -31.99 50.65
N VAL A 424 -26.79 -30.67 50.46
CA VAL A 424 -27.27 -29.59 51.36
C VAL A 424 -27.25 -28.27 50.56
N ALA A 425 -28.40 -27.65 50.25
CA ALA A 425 -29.06 -26.52 50.93
C ALA A 425 -28.27 -25.19 51.06
N ALA A 426 -28.77 -24.14 50.40
CA ALA A 426 -28.65 -22.73 50.81
C ALA A 426 -29.93 -22.35 51.62
N PRO A 427 -29.93 -21.30 52.49
CA PRO A 427 -30.13 -19.94 51.96
C PRO A 427 -29.54 -18.75 52.78
N THR A 428 -29.45 -17.62 52.07
CA THR A 428 -29.42 -16.17 52.43
C THR A 428 -29.49 -15.70 53.90
N GLN A 429 -28.70 -14.65 54.19
CA GLN A 429 -29.14 -13.48 54.99
C GLN A 429 -28.32 -12.21 54.68
N ARG A 430 -29.01 -11.06 54.58
CA ARG A 430 -28.54 -9.67 54.43
C ARG A 430 -29.03 -8.89 55.67
N PRO A 431 -28.24 -7.96 56.25
CA PRO A 431 -28.56 -6.51 56.25
C PRO A 431 -27.29 -5.66 55.98
N ALA A 432 -27.26 -4.63 55.13
CA ALA A 432 -27.73 -3.25 55.34
C ALA A 432 -27.17 -2.56 56.61
N GLY A 433 -26.25 -1.62 56.43
CA GLY A 433 -25.75 -0.70 57.47
C GLY A 433 -24.58 0.15 56.99
N ALA A 434 -24.79 1.46 56.88
CA ALA A 434 -23.88 2.47 56.34
C ALA A 434 -22.82 2.95 57.36
N GLN A 435 -21.65 3.40 56.86
CA GLN A 435 -20.90 4.57 57.38
C GLN A 435 -19.69 4.91 56.48
N GLU A 436 -19.67 6.16 56.02
CA GLU A 436 -18.53 6.95 55.51
C GLU A 436 -17.47 7.20 56.61
N PRO A 437 -16.19 7.48 56.28
CA PRO A 437 -15.79 8.88 55.99
C PRO A 437 -14.65 9.12 54.97
N ALA A 438 -14.79 10.25 54.27
CA ALA A 438 -13.86 11.38 54.12
C ALA A 438 -12.49 11.26 53.40
N TYR A 439 -12.45 11.92 52.23
CA TYR A 439 -11.56 12.99 51.74
C TYR A 439 -10.07 13.04 52.09
N GLN A 440 -9.23 13.22 51.05
CA GLN A 440 -8.25 14.31 51.00
C GLN A 440 -8.00 14.78 49.55
N GLN A 441 -8.09 16.10 49.38
CA GLN A 441 -7.79 16.90 48.19
C GLN A 441 -6.31 17.34 48.23
N GLU A 442 -5.64 17.35 47.08
CA GLU A 442 -4.47 18.19 46.79
C GLU A 442 -4.83 18.95 45.51
N THR A 443 -5.37 20.17 45.62
CA THR A 443 -4.67 21.48 45.67
C THR A 443 -3.83 21.76 44.43
N TYR A 444 -4.41 22.61 43.58
CA TYR A 444 -3.78 23.28 42.46
C TYR A 444 -2.99 24.48 42.99
N GLU A 445 -1.75 24.65 42.55
CA GLU A 445 -1.05 25.93 42.62
C GLU A 445 -0.93 26.55 41.22
N GLN A 446 -1.39 27.78 41.15
CA GLN A 446 -1.53 28.64 39.99
C GLN A 446 -0.67 29.86 40.27
N GLU A 447 0.50 29.98 39.65
CA GLU A 447 1.32 31.19 39.71
C GLU A 447 1.21 31.97 38.40
N THR A 448 0.83 33.25 38.54
CA THR A 448 0.67 34.22 37.46
C THR A 448 1.62 35.39 37.73
N TYR A 449 2.49 35.64 36.74
CA TYR A 449 3.26 36.86 36.42
C TYR A 449 4.36 37.34 37.37
N GLN A 450 5.55 37.70 36.83
CA GLN A 450 5.96 39.09 36.59
C GLN A 450 7.20 39.24 35.68
N ARG A 451 7.12 40.20 34.74
CA ARG A 451 8.17 40.76 33.88
C ARG A 451 9.10 41.69 34.68
N PRO A 452 10.39 41.81 34.29
CA PRO A 452 10.96 43.14 34.07
C PRO A 452 11.66 43.28 32.71
N SER A 453 11.61 44.52 32.23
CA SER A 453 12.25 45.06 31.03
C SER A 453 13.67 45.53 31.34
N SER A 454 14.60 45.36 30.39
CA SER A 454 15.74 46.30 30.22
C SER A 454 16.41 46.17 28.84
N ALA A 455 16.23 47.22 28.04
CA ALA A 455 17.20 47.96 27.20
C ALA A 455 18.22 47.26 26.27
N GLN A 456 18.18 47.66 24.99
CA GLN A 456 19.22 47.58 23.96
C GLN A 456 20.44 48.48 24.28
N PRO A 457 21.58 48.29 23.60
CA PRO A 457 21.94 49.06 22.39
C PRO A 457 22.52 48.15 21.27
N VAL A 458 22.12 48.24 20.00
CA VAL A 458 22.57 49.14 18.90
C VAL A 458 24.08 49.34 18.83
N ASP A 459 24.72 48.77 17.80
CA ASP A 459 25.90 49.38 17.18
C ASP A 459 25.94 49.05 15.67
N ASP A 460 25.98 50.12 14.88
CA ASP A 460 26.23 50.16 13.44
C ASP A 460 27.74 50.14 13.19
N ARG A 461 28.20 49.49 12.11
CA ARG A 461 29.14 50.12 11.15
C ARG A 461 29.41 49.27 9.91
N ALA A 462 29.52 50.00 8.82
CA ALA A 462 29.65 49.57 7.44
C ALA A 462 31.11 49.50 6.94
N ALA A 463 31.26 48.81 5.80
CA ALA A 463 31.89 49.31 4.57
C ALA A 463 33.24 48.70 4.08
N VAL A 464 33.23 48.47 2.75
CA VAL A 464 34.29 48.61 1.71
C VAL A 464 34.97 47.36 1.12
N GLU A 465 34.58 47.11 -0.14
CA GLU A 465 35.30 46.73 -1.40
C GLU A 465 36.64 46.00 -1.39
N GLU A 466 36.81 45.04 -2.33
CA GLU A 466 37.82 45.16 -3.41
C GLU A 466 37.53 44.23 -4.63
N THR A 467 37.96 44.68 -5.81
CA THR A 467 37.71 44.16 -7.17
C THR A 467 39.02 43.64 -7.80
N ALA A 468 39.00 42.57 -8.62
CA ALA A 468 39.90 42.28 -9.77
C ALA A 468 39.42 40.96 -10.45
N VAL A 469 39.01 40.80 -11.72
CA VAL A 469 39.48 41.16 -13.09
C VAL A 469 40.42 40.09 -13.75
N GLN A 470 39.84 39.34 -14.73
CA GLN A 470 40.40 38.80 -16.01
C GLN A 470 41.38 37.59 -16.00
N GLN A 471 41.44 36.60 -16.93
CA GLN A 471 41.08 36.47 -18.37
C GLN A 471 41.21 34.96 -18.87
N PRO A 472 41.11 34.55 -20.18
CA PRO A 472 40.27 33.43 -20.68
C PRO A 472 41.00 32.29 -21.46
N VAL A 473 40.36 31.12 -21.71
CA VAL A 473 40.84 30.13 -22.72
C VAL A 473 39.70 29.26 -23.34
N VAL A 474 39.42 29.52 -24.64
CA VAL A 474 39.18 28.60 -25.80
C VAL A 474 38.01 27.59 -25.83
N ALA A 475 37.13 27.74 -26.84
CA ALA A 475 36.27 26.72 -27.48
C ALA A 475 37.02 26.05 -28.67
N PRO A 476 36.69 24.83 -29.16
CA PRO A 476 35.43 24.49 -29.85
C PRO A 476 35.04 22.99 -29.60
N ALA A 477 34.11 22.27 -30.23
CA ALA A 477 33.22 22.41 -31.38
C ALA A 477 32.08 21.39 -31.17
N ALA A 478 30.85 21.74 -31.53
CA ALA A 478 29.74 20.79 -31.70
C ALA A 478 29.32 20.79 -33.18
N GLU A 479 29.51 19.65 -33.82
CA GLU A 479 28.90 19.24 -35.10
C GLU A 479 28.39 17.81 -34.89
N ALA A 480 27.38 17.25 -35.56
CA ALA A 480 26.24 17.71 -36.33
C ALA A 480 25.45 16.42 -36.69
N GLY A 481 24.14 16.53 -36.94
CA GLY A 481 23.32 15.52 -37.65
C GLY A 481 22.48 14.64 -36.72
N SER A 482 21.17 14.43 -36.93
CA SER A 482 20.31 14.61 -38.10
C SER A 482 18.85 14.52 -37.62
N ARG A 483 17.99 15.51 -37.92
CA ARG A 483 17.10 15.58 -39.10
C ARG A 483 16.04 14.46 -39.15
N TRP A 484 14.84 14.74 -38.65
CA TRP A 484 13.59 14.10 -39.11
C TRP A 484 12.50 15.15 -39.34
N ARG A 485 11.81 14.98 -40.47
CA ARG A 485 10.81 15.89 -41.07
C ARG A 485 9.60 15.03 -41.49
N GLY A 486 8.41 15.39 -41.01
CA GLY A 486 7.07 14.94 -41.48
C GLY A 486 6.63 13.56 -40.95
N THR A 487 5.41 13.32 -40.46
CA THR A 487 4.09 13.87 -40.83
C THR A 487 3.12 13.85 -39.64
N TRP A 488 2.33 14.92 -39.49
CA TRP A 488 1.28 15.05 -38.49
C TRP A 488 -0.02 14.40 -39.00
N ALA A 489 -0.47 13.34 -38.32
CA ALA A 489 -1.86 12.89 -38.40
C ALA A 489 -2.59 13.40 -37.16
N ALA A 490 -3.70 14.09 -37.41
CA ALA A 490 -4.47 14.84 -36.45
C ALA A 490 -5.08 13.98 -35.34
N GLY A 491 -5.08 14.53 -34.13
CA GLY A 491 -5.91 14.08 -33.01
C GLY A 491 -5.13 13.53 -31.83
N THR A 492 -4.49 14.39 -31.04
CA THR A 492 -4.25 14.16 -29.60
C THR A 492 -4.07 15.49 -28.88
N ASP A 493 -4.75 15.61 -27.75
CA ASP A 493 -4.73 16.75 -26.84
C ASP A 493 -3.31 17.03 -26.31
N ALA A 494 -2.79 18.22 -26.59
CA ALA A 494 -1.49 18.71 -26.12
C ALA A 494 -1.49 19.16 -24.64
N THR A 495 -2.44 18.69 -23.82
CA THR A 495 -2.56 19.05 -22.40
C THR A 495 -1.95 18.02 -21.44
N GLN A 496 -1.43 16.89 -21.93
CA GLN A 496 -0.88 15.84 -21.04
C GLN A 496 0.60 15.98 -20.70
N GLN A 497 1.25 17.11 -21.02
CA GLN A 497 2.70 17.30 -20.82
C GLN A 497 3.07 18.55 -20.02
N MET A 498 2.24 18.96 -19.06
CA MET A 498 2.62 19.97 -18.06
C MET A 498 2.93 19.28 -16.72
N ALA A 499 4.18 19.40 -16.27
CA ALA A 499 4.61 19.00 -14.94
C ALA A 499 3.99 19.92 -13.85
N PRO A 500 3.70 19.43 -12.63
CA PRO A 500 3.18 20.28 -11.57
C PRO A 500 4.31 21.16 -10.99
N VAL A 501 4.06 22.47 -10.87
CA VAL A 501 4.96 23.42 -10.20
C VAL A 501 4.55 23.56 -8.74
N GLU A 502 5.53 23.41 -7.85
CA GLU A 502 5.43 23.50 -6.39
C GLU A 502 5.32 24.98 -5.95
N ALA A 503 4.33 25.29 -5.13
CA ALA A 503 4.05 26.64 -4.63
C ALA A 503 4.97 26.99 -3.45
N ALA A 504 5.68 28.12 -3.56
CA ALA A 504 6.40 28.74 -2.44
C ALA A 504 5.42 29.49 -1.49
N PRO A 505 5.72 29.61 -0.18
CA PRO A 505 4.78 30.15 0.80
C PRO A 505 4.65 31.67 0.66
N ALA A 506 3.39 32.15 0.64
CA ALA A 506 3.06 33.57 0.58
C ALA A 506 3.36 34.26 1.93
N ALA A 507 4.29 35.21 1.91
CA ALA A 507 4.35 36.27 2.91
C ALA A 507 3.24 37.28 2.61
N ALA A 508 2.39 37.54 3.60
CA ALA A 508 1.35 38.55 3.53
C ALA A 508 1.98 39.95 3.60
N ASP A 509 1.76 40.76 2.56
CA ASP A 509 2.00 42.20 2.58
C ASP A 509 0.71 42.95 2.23
N ASP A 510 0.22 43.69 3.22
CA ASP A 510 -0.85 44.68 3.13
C ASP A 510 -0.43 45.89 2.28
N ARG A 511 -1.05 46.12 1.11
CA ARG A 511 -1.11 47.47 0.50
C ARG A 511 -2.43 47.74 -0.27
N PRO A 512 -2.91 49.00 -0.28
CA PRO A 512 -4.28 49.35 -0.63
C PRO A 512 -4.51 49.46 -2.15
N ALA A 513 -5.76 49.19 -2.54
CA ALA A 513 -6.27 49.30 -3.90
C ALA A 513 -6.01 50.68 -4.54
N GLN A 514 -5.43 50.68 -5.74
CA GLN A 514 -5.38 51.84 -6.63
C GLN A 514 -5.97 51.52 -8.02
N ARG A 515 -6.69 52.54 -8.50
CA ARG A 515 -7.69 52.61 -9.58
C ARG A 515 -7.02 52.58 -10.98
N PRO A 516 -7.71 52.13 -12.05
CA PRO A 516 -7.11 51.89 -13.36
C PRO A 516 -7.08 53.18 -14.18
N ASP A 517 -5.89 53.61 -14.59
CA ASP A 517 -5.62 54.40 -15.80
C ASP A 517 -4.13 54.74 -15.85
N GLN A 518 -3.37 53.93 -16.57
CA GLN A 518 -2.05 54.27 -17.13
C GLN A 518 -1.57 53.09 -17.99
N THR A 519 -1.33 53.37 -19.28
CA THR A 519 -0.61 52.50 -20.22
C THR A 519 0.71 52.07 -19.58
N GLN A 520 0.75 50.85 -19.04
CA GLN A 520 1.89 50.36 -18.26
C GLN A 520 2.97 49.90 -19.23
N VAL A 521 3.97 50.75 -19.43
CA VAL A 521 5.22 50.38 -20.08
C VAL A 521 5.90 49.35 -19.16
N LEU A 522 6.05 48.10 -19.64
CA LEU A 522 6.80 47.07 -18.93
C LEU A 522 8.20 47.61 -18.60
N GLN A 523 8.62 47.50 -17.34
CA GLN A 523 9.97 47.89 -16.95
C GLN A 523 11.00 47.03 -17.72
N PRO A 524 12.08 47.61 -18.27
CA PRO A 524 13.11 46.83 -18.94
C PRO A 524 13.73 45.86 -17.93
N VAL A 525 13.51 44.56 -18.12
CA VAL A 525 14.28 43.54 -17.43
C VAL A 525 15.67 43.56 -18.05
N ALA A 526 16.69 43.95 -17.27
CA ALA A 526 18.07 43.87 -17.72
C ALA A 526 18.41 42.40 -18.05
N ASP A 527 19.02 42.16 -19.21
CA ASP A 527 19.49 40.85 -19.63
C ASP A 527 20.31 40.18 -18.52
N VAL A 528 19.79 39.09 -17.97
CA VAL A 528 20.52 38.30 -16.97
C VAL A 528 21.65 37.55 -17.69
N PRO A 529 22.93 37.76 -17.32
CA PRO A 529 24.04 37.06 -17.97
C PRO A 529 23.91 35.54 -17.78
N GLY A 530 23.74 34.80 -18.89
CA GLY A 530 23.62 33.33 -18.89
C GLY A 530 22.26 32.77 -19.31
N SER A 531 21.23 33.61 -19.51
CA SER A 531 19.98 33.19 -20.16
C SER A 531 20.21 33.01 -21.66
N ARG A 532 19.84 31.84 -22.21
CA ARG A 532 19.84 31.62 -23.67
C ARG A 532 18.71 32.36 -24.41
N TRP A 533 17.76 32.93 -23.66
CA TRP A 533 16.54 33.56 -24.17
C TRP A 533 16.52 35.04 -23.81
N THR A 534 16.11 35.89 -24.76
CA THR A 534 16.02 37.33 -24.56
C THR A 534 14.57 37.81 -24.40
N PRO A 535 14.33 38.95 -23.74
CA PRO A 535 13.01 39.58 -23.67
C PRO A 535 12.42 39.88 -25.05
N GLU A 536 13.25 40.25 -26.02
CA GLU A 536 12.86 40.52 -27.41
C GLU A 536 12.30 39.27 -28.10
N GLN A 537 12.96 38.11 -27.92
CA GLN A 537 12.48 36.82 -28.43
C GLN A 537 11.16 36.39 -27.77
N ALA A 538 10.98 36.68 -26.49
CA ALA A 538 9.74 36.35 -25.78
C ALA A 538 8.54 37.19 -26.26
N LEU A 539 8.77 38.44 -26.70
CA LEU A 539 7.73 39.34 -27.23
C LEU A 539 7.48 39.21 -28.73
N ASP A 540 8.40 38.60 -29.48
CA ASP A 540 8.32 38.52 -30.94
C ASP A 540 7.13 37.64 -31.40
N PRO A 541 6.17 38.17 -32.18
CA PRO A 541 5.03 37.41 -32.69
C PRO A 541 5.42 36.27 -33.64
N THR A 542 6.65 36.26 -34.16
CA THR A 542 7.16 35.23 -35.07
C THR A 542 7.90 34.10 -34.35
N THR A 543 8.09 34.19 -33.04
CA THR A 543 8.71 33.14 -32.24
C THR A 543 7.90 31.85 -32.32
N PRO A 544 8.52 30.70 -32.65
CA PRO A 544 7.84 29.42 -32.71
C PRO A 544 7.12 29.08 -31.41
N LEU A 545 5.91 28.51 -31.51
CA LEU A 545 5.08 28.19 -30.33
C LEU A 545 5.76 27.22 -29.34
N ALA A 546 6.58 26.30 -29.87
CA ALA A 546 7.39 25.39 -29.05
C ALA A 546 8.46 26.14 -28.25
N ASP A 547 9.05 27.19 -28.82
CA ASP A 547 10.06 28.00 -28.16
C ASP A 547 9.42 28.87 -27.07
N LEU A 548 8.21 29.40 -27.28
CA LEU A 548 7.46 30.10 -26.23
C LEU A 548 7.19 29.20 -25.01
N ALA A 549 6.86 27.93 -25.24
CA ALA A 549 6.69 26.95 -24.16
C ALA A 549 8.01 26.63 -23.44
N GLN A 550 9.13 26.64 -24.16
CA GLN A 550 10.46 26.42 -23.58
C GLN A 550 10.95 27.64 -22.78
N ILE A 551 10.69 28.86 -23.27
CA ILE A 551 11.04 30.13 -22.61
C ILE A 551 10.40 30.20 -21.22
N VAL A 552 9.12 29.83 -21.05
CA VAL A 552 8.46 29.89 -19.73
C VAL A 552 9.00 28.87 -18.72
N GLN A 553 9.63 27.80 -19.19
CA GLN A 553 10.25 26.77 -18.34
C GLN A 553 11.68 27.15 -17.96
N GLU A 554 12.48 27.58 -18.93
CA GLU A 554 13.91 27.84 -18.76
C GLU A 554 14.23 29.25 -18.28
N ALA A 555 13.35 30.22 -18.55
CA ALA A 555 13.52 31.62 -18.17
C ALA A 555 12.25 32.16 -17.46
N PRO A 556 12.04 31.82 -16.16
CA PRO A 556 10.86 32.26 -15.41
C PRO A 556 10.64 33.78 -15.40
N HIS A 557 11.72 34.56 -15.44
CA HIS A 557 11.68 36.03 -15.48
C HIS A 557 11.09 36.59 -16.79
N LEU A 558 11.00 35.79 -17.86
CA LEU A 558 10.41 36.18 -19.15
C LEU A 558 8.92 35.80 -19.27
N ARG A 559 8.32 35.13 -18.28
CA ARG A 559 6.90 34.75 -18.31
C ARG A 559 5.94 35.92 -18.55
N PRO A 560 6.14 37.13 -17.98
CA PRO A 560 5.29 38.29 -18.30
C PRO A 560 5.39 38.72 -19.78
N HIS A 561 6.56 38.55 -20.39
CA HIS A 561 6.80 38.88 -21.80
C HIS A 561 6.12 37.86 -22.72
N VAL A 562 6.16 36.57 -22.38
CA VAL A 562 5.42 35.52 -23.11
C VAL A 562 3.90 35.72 -22.96
N ALA A 563 3.41 36.15 -21.80
CA ALA A 563 2.00 36.47 -21.59
C ALA A 563 1.52 37.64 -22.49
N ALA A 564 2.38 38.64 -22.71
CA ALA A 564 2.14 39.79 -23.56
C ALA A 564 2.28 39.49 -25.07
N ASN A 565 2.93 38.38 -25.45
CA ASN A 565 3.12 38.03 -26.86
C ASN A 565 1.79 37.64 -27.55
N PRO A 566 1.44 38.28 -28.67
CA PRO A 566 0.14 38.07 -29.34
C PRO A 566 -0.01 36.67 -29.96
N SER A 567 1.09 35.97 -30.22
CA SER A 567 1.11 34.62 -30.81
C SER A 567 1.03 33.50 -29.77
N THR A 568 1.09 33.83 -28.48
CA THR A 568 0.96 32.83 -27.40
C THR A 568 -0.42 32.16 -27.43
N TYR A 569 -0.43 30.84 -27.43
CA TYR A 569 -1.63 30.02 -27.57
C TYR A 569 -2.43 29.92 -26.25
N PRO A 570 -3.77 29.70 -26.30
CA PRO A 570 -4.65 29.81 -25.13
C PRO A 570 -4.25 28.94 -23.94
N ALA A 571 -3.90 27.67 -24.16
CA ALA A 571 -3.52 26.76 -23.07
C ALA A 571 -2.28 27.21 -22.30
N LEU A 572 -1.35 27.93 -22.96
CA LEU A 572 -0.17 28.49 -22.28
C LEU A 572 -0.53 29.75 -21.48
N LEU A 573 -1.51 30.54 -21.94
CA LEU A 573 -2.03 31.68 -21.18
C LEU A 573 -2.82 31.25 -19.95
N ASP A 574 -3.60 30.18 -20.06
CA ASP A 574 -4.34 29.59 -18.95
C ASP A 574 -3.37 29.04 -17.89
N TRP A 575 -2.32 28.34 -18.34
CA TRP A 575 -1.25 27.89 -17.45
C TRP A 575 -0.54 29.07 -16.78
N LEU A 576 -0.19 30.11 -17.55
CA LEU A 576 0.45 31.33 -17.04
C LEU A 576 -0.40 32.05 -15.98
N GLY A 577 -1.71 32.15 -16.17
CA GLY A 577 -2.64 32.73 -15.20
C GLY A 577 -2.86 31.87 -13.94
N ALA A 578 -2.57 30.56 -14.00
CA ALA A 578 -2.67 29.68 -12.84
C ALA A 578 -1.47 29.79 -11.87
N LEU A 579 -0.36 30.43 -12.28
CA LEU A 579 0.81 30.62 -11.40
C LEU A 579 0.60 31.68 -10.30
N GLY A 580 -0.36 32.60 -10.48
CA GLY A 580 -0.61 33.69 -9.53
C GLY A 580 0.52 34.74 -9.45
N ASP A 581 1.30 34.89 -10.52
CA ASP A 581 2.35 35.90 -10.62
C ASP A 581 1.73 37.27 -10.97
N PRO A 582 1.87 38.30 -10.12
CA PRO A 582 1.22 39.60 -10.32
C PRO A 582 1.66 40.32 -11.62
N ALA A 583 2.88 40.08 -12.10
CA ALA A 583 3.39 40.66 -13.35
C ALA A 583 2.79 39.97 -14.58
N VAL A 584 2.59 38.65 -14.50
CA VAL A 584 1.91 37.86 -15.54
C VAL A 584 0.42 38.22 -15.60
N ASP A 585 -0.24 38.34 -14.45
CA ASP A 585 -1.65 38.72 -14.37
C ASP A 585 -1.91 40.14 -14.90
N ALA A 586 -0.94 41.05 -14.74
CA ALA A 586 -1.00 42.39 -15.34
C ALA A 586 -0.90 42.33 -16.87
N ALA A 587 0.01 41.52 -17.42
CA ALA A 587 0.13 41.32 -18.85
C ALA A 587 -1.14 40.68 -19.45
N LEU A 588 -1.70 39.65 -18.81
CA LEU A 588 -2.93 38.98 -19.24
C LEU A 588 -4.15 39.91 -19.21
N ARG A 589 -4.25 40.80 -18.21
CA ARG A 589 -5.31 41.82 -18.14
C ARG A 589 -5.26 42.82 -19.29
N THR A 590 -4.08 43.11 -19.81
CA THR A 590 -3.90 44.06 -20.93
C THR A 590 -4.32 43.47 -22.28
N ARG A 591 -4.51 42.14 -22.35
CA ARG A 591 -4.88 41.40 -23.55
C ARG A 591 -6.38 41.15 -23.71
N ARG A 592 -7.16 41.31 -22.63
CA ARG A 592 -8.63 41.24 -22.62
C ARG A 592 -9.21 42.61 -22.90
#